data_AF-A0AAV0Y339-F1
#
_entry.id   AF-A0AAV0Y339-F1
#
_cell.length_a   1.000
_cell.length_b   1.000
_cell.length_c   1.000
_cell.angle_alpha   90.00
_cell.angle_beta   90.00
_cell.angle_gamma   90.00
#
_symmetry.space_group_name_H-M   'P 1'
#
loop_
_entity.id
_entity.type
_entity.pdbx_description
1 polymer ?
#
loop_
_entity_poly.entity_id
_entity_poly.type
_entity_poly.pdbx_seq_one_letter_code
_entity_poly.pdbx_strand_id
1 'polypeptide(L)'
;MVPTEFLVHNVHNLLHLCDDARTFGTLDSFINFGFENYLLKLKKLVRKPNNILSQIMRRLSEISNAETSPVNNENNELSYTLWKEHNNGILIDDCISPQYQEINFPNYKLDLTKRNCCCKLKCGAFVEISNFAYSPLSKETMVIGKQYSTIENFFNTPCDSSVVNVHIV
;
A
#
# COMPACT_ATOMS: atom_id res chain seq x y z
N MET A 1 -26.41 0.01 17.37
CA MET A 1 -26.59 -0.90 18.53
C MET A 1 -25.99 -2.23 18.11
N VAL A 2 -24.79 -2.56 18.58
CA VAL A 2 -24.11 -3.82 18.23
C VAL A 2 -24.79 -4.94 19.02
N PRO A 3 -25.26 -6.03 18.39
CA PRO A 3 -25.91 -7.12 19.12
C PRO A 3 -24.96 -7.74 20.14
N THR A 4 -25.42 -7.90 21.39
CA THR A 4 -24.65 -8.42 22.54
C THR A 4 -24.09 -9.83 22.31
N GLU A 5 -24.67 -10.59 21.39
CA GLU A 5 -24.22 -11.93 20.98
C GLU A 5 -22.79 -11.94 20.40
N PHE A 6 -22.41 -10.89 19.65
CA PHE A 6 -21.04 -10.79 19.09
C PHE A 6 -19.99 -10.50 20.15
N LEU A 7 -20.38 -9.88 21.26
CA LEU A 7 -19.49 -9.58 22.38
C LEU A 7 -19.05 -10.87 23.08
N VAL A 8 -19.98 -11.83 23.22
CA VAL A 8 -19.73 -13.10 23.90
C VAL A 8 -18.73 -13.95 23.13
N HIS A 9 -18.82 -14.02 21.80
CA HIS A 9 -17.94 -14.89 21.00
C HIS A 9 -16.48 -14.44 21.03
N ASN A 10 -16.24 -13.14 20.85
CA ASN A 10 -14.87 -12.60 20.87
C ASN A 10 -14.25 -12.69 22.27
N VAL A 11 -15.03 -12.49 23.33
CA VAL A 11 -14.56 -12.65 24.71
C VAL A 11 -14.33 -14.12 25.07
N HIS A 12 -15.14 -15.05 24.55
CA HIS A 12 -14.96 -16.48 24.74
C HIS A 12 -13.66 -16.99 24.11
N ASN A 13 -13.30 -16.49 22.92
CA ASN A 13 -12.03 -16.84 22.28
C ASN A 13 -10.81 -16.37 23.10
N LEU A 14 -10.93 -15.26 23.84
CA LEU A 14 -9.87 -14.80 24.74
C LEU A 14 -9.70 -15.70 25.97
N LEU A 15 -10.76 -16.40 26.39
CA LEU A 15 -10.72 -17.33 27.52
C LEU A 15 -9.83 -18.54 27.22
N HIS A 16 -9.91 -19.07 25.99
CA HIS A 16 -9.13 -20.24 25.56
C HIS A 16 -7.75 -19.90 25.03
N LEU A 17 -7.42 -18.62 24.85
CA LEU A 17 -6.16 -18.18 24.24
C LEU A 17 -4.92 -18.75 24.96
N CYS A 18 -4.96 -18.86 26.29
CA CYS A 18 -3.86 -19.45 27.07
C CYS A 18 -3.69 -20.95 26.81
N ASP A 19 -4.80 -21.69 26.68
CA ASP A 19 -4.78 -23.13 26.43
C ASP A 19 -4.45 -23.41 24.96
N ASP A 20 -4.92 -22.57 24.04
CA ASP A 20 -4.54 -22.59 22.63
C ASP A 20 -3.05 -22.30 22.45
N ALA A 21 -2.49 -21.32 23.17
CA ALA A 21 -1.05 -21.04 23.12
C ALA A 21 -0.20 -22.21 23.66
N ARG A 22 -0.70 -22.94 24.66
CA ARG A 22 -0.04 -24.18 25.14
C ARG A 22 -0.11 -25.32 24.14
N THR A 23 -1.20 -25.40 23.37
CA THR A 23 -1.48 -26.51 22.45
C THR A 23 -0.84 -26.29 21.07
N PHE A 24 -0.92 -25.08 20.54
CA PHE A 24 -0.54 -24.73 19.17
C PHE A 24 0.74 -23.88 19.08
N GLY A 25 1.28 -23.43 20.21
CA GLY A 25 2.53 -22.67 20.29
C GLY A 25 2.32 -21.15 20.41
N THR A 26 3.31 -20.38 19.95
CA THR A 26 3.25 -18.90 20.02
C THR A 26 2.05 -18.36 19.26
N LEU A 27 1.50 -17.21 19.67
CA LEU A 27 0.36 -16.57 18.98
C LEU A 27 0.52 -16.51 17.45
N ASP A 28 1.72 -16.22 16.95
CA ASP A 28 2.01 -16.14 15.51
C ASP A 28 1.76 -17.46 14.74
N SER A 29 1.76 -18.62 15.41
CA SER A 29 1.56 -19.92 14.76
C SER A 29 0.10 -20.24 14.44
N PHE A 30 -0.85 -19.65 15.20
CA PHE A 30 -2.27 -20.00 15.11
C PHE A 30 -3.20 -18.79 14.95
N ILE A 31 -2.71 -17.57 15.20
CA ILE A 31 -3.49 -16.36 14.99
C ILE A 31 -3.57 -16.03 13.50
N ASN A 32 -4.80 -15.81 13.03
CA ASN A 32 -5.09 -15.52 11.63
C ASN A 32 -4.91 -14.03 11.25
N PHE A 33 -4.26 -13.23 12.11
CA PHE A 33 -4.13 -11.77 11.97
C PHE A 33 -3.38 -11.39 10.67
N GLY A 34 -2.35 -12.15 10.30
CA GLY A 34 -1.62 -11.94 9.03
C GLY A 34 -2.53 -12.07 7.80
N PHE A 35 -3.63 -12.81 7.91
CA PHE A 35 -4.58 -13.03 6.82
C PHE A 35 -5.77 -12.07 6.84
N GLU A 36 -5.88 -11.17 7.83
CA GLU A 36 -7.00 -10.22 7.93
C GLU A 36 -7.06 -9.30 6.70
N ASN A 37 -5.89 -8.86 6.23
CA ASN A 37 -5.77 -8.08 5.00
C ASN A 37 -6.29 -8.85 3.77
N TYR A 38 -6.01 -10.16 3.69
CA TYR A 38 -6.50 -11.00 2.61
C TYR A 38 -8.00 -11.27 2.74
N LEU A 39 -8.50 -11.49 3.95
CA LEU A 39 -9.93 -11.64 4.23
C LEU A 39 -10.72 -10.39 3.82
N LEU A 40 -10.16 -9.19 4.02
CA LEU A 40 -10.77 -7.94 3.55
C LEU A 40 -10.88 -7.91 2.02
N LYS A 41 -9.86 -8.39 1.29
CA LYS A 41 -9.92 -8.54 -0.18
C LYS A 41 -11.03 -9.51 -0.59
N LEU A 42 -11.10 -10.68 0.05
CA LEU A 42 -12.16 -11.67 -0.23
C LEU A 42 -13.56 -11.11 0.07
N LYS A 43 -13.73 -10.37 1.18
CA LYS A 43 -15.01 -9.73 1.52
C LYS A 43 -15.49 -8.76 0.45
N LYS A 44 -14.58 -8.02 -0.19
CA LYS A 44 -14.94 -7.11 -1.30
C LYS A 44 -15.42 -7.84 -2.56
N LEU A 45 -15.07 -9.11 -2.73
CA LEU A 45 -15.56 -9.94 -3.86
C LEU A 45 -17.00 -10.44 -3.64
N VAL A 46 -17.50 -10.39 -2.41
CA VAL A 46 -18.84 -10.87 -2.04
C VAL A 46 -19.84 -9.73 -2.15
N ARG A 47 -20.82 -9.86 -3.04
CA ARG A 47 -21.86 -8.84 -3.26
C ARG A 47 -23.12 -9.08 -2.44
N LYS A 48 -23.46 -10.36 -2.20
CA LYS A 48 -24.61 -10.79 -1.40
C LYS A 48 -24.16 -11.85 -0.39
N PRO A 49 -24.80 -11.99 0.78
CA PRO A 49 -24.41 -12.95 1.82
C PRO A 49 -24.68 -14.43 1.46
N ASN A 50 -25.23 -14.73 0.28
CA ASN A 50 -25.57 -16.09 -0.14
C ASN A 50 -24.51 -16.64 -1.10
N ASN A 51 -24.21 -17.95 -1.04
CA ASN A 51 -23.27 -18.61 -1.95
C ASN A 51 -21.88 -17.93 -2.00
N ILE A 52 -21.33 -17.58 -0.82
CA ILE A 52 -20.08 -16.81 -0.66
C ILE A 52 -18.91 -17.47 -1.40
N LEU A 53 -18.70 -18.76 -1.19
CA LEU A 53 -17.60 -19.51 -1.82
C LEU A 53 -17.70 -19.46 -3.35
N SER A 54 -18.88 -19.72 -3.89
CA SER A 54 -19.11 -19.71 -5.34
C SER A 54 -18.88 -18.33 -5.96
N GLN A 55 -19.28 -17.25 -5.26
CA GLN A 55 -18.99 -15.89 -5.70
C GLN A 55 -17.49 -15.61 -5.74
N ILE A 56 -16.77 -15.95 -4.67
CA ILE A 56 -15.32 -15.76 -4.57
C ILE A 56 -14.60 -16.54 -5.68
N MET A 57 -14.90 -17.82 -5.86
CA MET A 57 -14.24 -18.66 -6.85
C MET A 57 -14.46 -18.15 -8.28
N ARG A 58 -15.69 -17.76 -8.63
CA ARG A 58 -15.99 -17.16 -9.94
C ARG A 58 -15.21 -15.87 -10.16
N ARG A 59 -15.17 -14.98 -9.16
CA ARG A 59 -14.45 -13.71 -9.23
C ARG A 59 -12.93 -13.88 -9.37
N LEU A 60 -12.35 -14.83 -8.64
CA LEU A 60 -10.92 -15.14 -8.77
C LEU A 60 -10.59 -15.71 -10.14
N SER A 61 -11.47 -16.57 -10.69
CA SER A 61 -11.34 -17.09 -12.05
C SER A 61 -11.44 -15.96 -13.09
N GLU A 62 -12.38 -15.03 -12.96
CA GLU A 62 -12.49 -13.84 -13.81
C GLU A 62 -11.21 -12.99 -13.79
N ILE A 63 -10.64 -12.71 -12.61
CA ILE A 63 -9.40 -11.95 -12.44
C ILE A 63 -8.23 -12.67 -13.12
N SER A 64 -8.04 -13.97 -12.83
CA SER A 64 -6.95 -14.77 -13.40
C SER A 64 -7.03 -14.86 -14.93
N ASN A 65 -8.24 -14.91 -15.50
CA ASN A 65 -8.44 -14.95 -16.95
C ASN A 65 -8.25 -13.57 -17.61
N ALA A 66 -8.43 -12.47 -16.88
CA ALA A 66 -8.13 -11.14 -17.39
C ALA A 66 -6.61 -10.87 -17.42
N GLU A 67 -5.87 -11.44 -16.46
CA GLU A 67 -4.42 -11.31 -16.35
C GLU A 67 -3.63 -12.14 -17.38
N THR A 68 -4.24 -13.13 -18.04
CA THR A 68 -3.60 -14.00 -19.05
C THR A 68 -3.62 -13.47 -20.48
N SER A 69 -3.94 -12.19 -20.69
CA SER A 69 -3.68 -11.56 -22.00
C SER A 69 -2.16 -11.55 -22.26
N PRO A 70 -1.67 -12.00 -23.43
CA PRO A 70 -0.25 -12.01 -23.71
C PRO A 70 0.23 -10.56 -23.86
N VAL A 71 0.77 -10.00 -22.78
CA VAL A 71 1.61 -8.81 -22.86
C VAL A 71 2.92 -9.27 -23.47
N ASN A 72 3.12 -8.91 -24.74
CA ASN A 72 4.35 -9.13 -25.47
C ASN A 72 5.56 -8.55 -24.71
N ASN A 73 6.67 -9.29 -24.84
CA ASN A 73 7.96 -9.09 -24.21
C ASN A 73 8.62 -7.72 -24.46
N GLU A 74 9.49 -7.38 -23.49
CA GLU A 74 10.75 -6.63 -23.62
C GLU A 74 10.68 -5.11 -23.84
N ASN A 75 10.56 -4.39 -22.71
CA ASN A 75 11.57 -3.44 -22.24
C ASN A 75 11.46 -3.37 -20.71
N ASN A 76 12.59 -3.37 -20.00
CA ASN A 76 12.68 -3.10 -18.55
C ASN A 76 12.38 -1.61 -18.26
N GLU A 77 11.41 -1.01 -18.93
CA GLU A 77 10.89 0.31 -18.60
C GLU A 77 10.01 0.16 -17.36
N LEU A 78 10.32 0.93 -16.32
CA LEU A 78 9.44 1.11 -15.17
C LEU A 78 8.04 1.47 -15.71
N SER A 79 7.11 0.52 -15.69
CA SER A 79 5.77 0.76 -16.21
C SER A 79 4.99 1.60 -15.20
N TYR A 80 5.00 2.92 -15.40
CA TYR A 80 4.17 3.84 -14.64
C TYR A 80 3.23 4.61 -15.57
N THR A 81 2.12 5.07 -15.01
CA THR A 81 1.17 5.95 -15.71
C THR A 81 0.97 7.23 -14.91
N LEU A 82 0.87 8.36 -15.60
CA LEU A 82 0.65 9.68 -15.01
C LEU A 82 -0.82 10.06 -15.13
N TRP A 83 -1.39 10.58 -14.05
CA TRP A 83 -2.81 10.87 -13.92
C TRP A 83 -3.04 12.26 -13.33
N LYS A 84 -4.23 12.82 -13.60
CA LYS A 84 -4.68 14.12 -13.08
C LYS A 84 -3.73 15.25 -13.47
N GLU A 85 -3.69 15.55 -14.76
CA GLU A 85 -2.93 16.69 -15.28
C GLU A 85 -3.44 18.01 -14.65
N HIS A 86 -2.52 18.90 -14.30
CA HIS A 86 -2.83 20.24 -13.78
C HIS A 86 -1.75 21.25 -14.16
N ASN A 87 -2.03 22.54 -13.94
CA ASN A 87 -1.11 23.64 -14.25
C ASN A 87 -0.74 24.49 -13.02
N ASN A 88 -1.20 24.10 -11.83
CA ASN A 88 -1.06 24.90 -10.61
C ASN A 88 0.07 24.42 -9.68
N GLY A 89 0.91 23.48 -10.11
CA GLY A 89 2.00 22.96 -9.30
C GLY A 89 3.25 23.83 -9.37
N ILE A 90 4.12 23.69 -8.37
CA ILE A 90 5.44 24.32 -8.37
C ILE A 90 6.32 23.60 -9.40
N LEU A 91 6.93 24.37 -10.29
CA LEU A 91 7.98 23.92 -11.20
C LEU A 91 9.33 24.40 -10.69
N ILE A 92 10.35 23.57 -10.86
CA ILE A 92 11.76 23.95 -10.68
C ILE A 92 12.38 24.23 -12.05
N ASP A 93 13.51 24.93 -12.10
CA ASP A 93 14.08 25.51 -13.34
C ASP A 93 14.19 24.54 -14.53
N ASP A 94 14.37 23.25 -14.27
CA ASP A 94 14.51 22.21 -15.29
C ASP A 94 13.22 21.43 -15.62
N CYS A 95 12.07 21.82 -15.06
CA CYS A 95 10.79 21.13 -15.21
C CYS A 95 9.75 22.00 -15.91
N ILE A 96 9.01 21.42 -16.85
CA ILE A 96 7.94 22.08 -17.59
C ILE A 96 6.64 21.28 -17.52
N SER A 97 5.54 21.89 -17.96
CA SER A 97 4.29 21.17 -18.21
C SER A 97 4.48 20.09 -19.29
N PRO A 98 3.72 18.98 -19.24
CA PRO A 98 2.57 18.72 -18.35
C PRO A 98 2.98 18.37 -16.91
N GLN A 99 2.13 18.76 -15.95
CA GLN A 99 2.28 18.43 -14.53
C GLN A 99 1.14 17.52 -14.09
N TYR A 100 1.39 16.66 -13.10
CA TYR A 100 0.46 15.64 -12.66
C TYR A 100 0.37 15.57 -11.14
N GLN A 101 -0.81 15.19 -10.64
CA GLN A 101 -1.01 14.99 -9.20
C GLN A 101 -0.79 13.54 -8.75
N GLU A 102 -0.67 12.59 -9.69
CA GLU A 102 -0.65 11.16 -9.38
C GLU A 102 0.22 10.39 -10.38
N ILE A 103 1.06 9.51 -9.84
CA ILE A 103 1.83 8.52 -10.59
C ILE A 103 1.46 7.12 -10.08
N ASN A 104 1.04 6.26 -11.00
CA ASN A 104 0.57 4.91 -10.74
C ASN A 104 1.59 3.90 -11.24
N PHE A 105 2.19 3.14 -10.33
CA PHE A 105 3.01 1.97 -10.62
C PHE A 105 2.13 0.70 -10.56
N PRO A 106 2.61 -0.49 -10.98
CA PRO A 106 1.79 -1.70 -11.01
C PRO A 106 1.32 -2.13 -9.61
N ASN A 107 2.14 -1.90 -8.58
CA ASN A 107 1.90 -2.39 -7.23
C ASN A 107 1.49 -1.31 -6.22
N TYR A 108 1.76 -0.04 -6.52
CA TYR A 108 1.51 1.07 -5.61
C TYR A 108 1.36 2.37 -6.40
N LYS A 109 0.95 3.44 -5.72
CA LYS A 109 0.83 4.76 -6.31
C LYS A 109 1.38 5.83 -5.39
N LEU A 110 1.83 6.91 -5.97
CA LEU A 110 2.21 8.13 -5.26
C LEU A 110 1.30 9.27 -5.76
N ASP A 111 0.80 10.06 -4.84
CA ASP A 111 -0.06 11.19 -5.14
C ASP A 111 0.20 12.33 -4.16
N LEU A 112 -0.42 13.49 -4.38
CA LEU A 112 -0.25 14.66 -3.51
C LEU A 112 -1.04 14.58 -2.19
N THR A 113 -1.66 13.44 -1.86
CA THR A 113 -2.39 13.28 -0.60
C THR A 113 -1.45 12.93 0.54
N LYS A 114 -1.77 13.39 1.75
CA LYS A 114 -0.96 13.16 2.98
C LYS A 114 -0.56 11.70 3.22
N ARG A 115 -1.31 10.72 2.68
CA ARG A 115 -1.02 9.30 2.86
C ARG A 115 0.00 8.75 1.87
N ASN A 116 0.06 9.26 0.63
CA ASN A 116 0.90 8.72 -0.44
C ASN A 116 1.93 9.74 -0.97
N CYS A 117 2.05 10.90 -0.34
CA CYS A 117 2.96 11.97 -0.74
C CYS A 117 4.37 11.82 -0.17
N CYS A 118 4.71 10.74 0.54
CA CYS A 118 6.05 10.55 1.10
C CYS A 118 6.75 9.38 0.42
N CYS A 119 8.00 9.58 -0.02
CA CYS A 119 8.83 8.52 -0.58
C CYS A 119 10.28 8.63 -0.11
N LYS A 120 10.98 7.48 -0.10
CA LYS A 120 12.42 7.37 0.17
C LYS A 120 13.15 7.16 -1.15
N LEU A 121 14.11 8.02 -1.46
CA LEU A 121 14.96 7.90 -2.64
C LEU A 121 16.06 6.86 -2.44
N LYS A 122 16.67 6.38 -3.54
CA LYS A 122 17.80 5.43 -3.49
C LYS A 122 19.01 5.97 -2.72
N CYS A 123 19.19 7.30 -2.69
CA CYS A 123 20.22 7.96 -1.89
C CYS A 123 19.90 8.02 -0.39
N GLY A 124 18.76 7.49 0.05
CA GLY A 124 18.33 7.47 1.45
C GLY A 124 17.54 8.71 1.89
N ALA A 125 17.44 9.75 1.07
CA ALA A 125 16.68 10.95 1.38
C ALA A 125 15.16 10.67 1.38
N PHE A 126 14.44 11.26 2.33
CA PHE A 126 12.98 11.25 2.38
C PHE A 126 12.43 12.55 1.79
N VAL A 127 11.43 12.43 0.93
CA VAL A 127 10.86 13.57 0.20
C VAL A 127 9.35 13.58 0.34
N GLU A 128 8.81 14.74 0.70
CA GLU A 128 7.39 15.06 0.56
C GLU A 128 7.11 15.58 -0.84
N ILE A 129 6.35 14.80 -1.61
CA ILE A 129 5.99 15.06 -2.99
C ILE A 129 5.00 16.22 -3.05
N SER A 130 5.34 17.19 -3.89
CA SER A 130 4.52 18.37 -4.16
C SER A 130 4.02 18.44 -5.60
N ASN A 131 4.70 17.77 -6.53
CA ASN A 131 4.35 17.76 -7.94
C ASN A 131 5.06 16.62 -8.72
N PHE A 132 4.52 16.26 -9.88
CA PHE A 132 5.18 15.42 -10.87
C PHE A 132 5.23 16.18 -12.20
N ALA A 133 6.40 16.35 -12.81
CA ALA A 133 6.53 17.15 -14.03
C ALA A 133 7.59 16.56 -14.97
N TYR A 134 7.52 16.90 -16.25
CA TYR A 134 8.53 16.47 -17.22
C TYR A 134 9.75 17.38 -17.20
N SER A 135 10.95 16.80 -17.23
CA SER A 135 12.19 17.56 -17.43
C SER A 135 12.75 17.37 -18.84
N PRO A 136 12.84 18.45 -19.66
CA PRO A 136 13.42 18.35 -20.99
C PRO A 136 14.91 18.01 -21.00
N LEU A 137 15.63 18.32 -19.90
CA LEU A 137 17.06 18.08 -19.78
C LEU A 137 17.37 16.59 -19.60
N SER A 138 16.69 15.93 -18.65
CA SER A 138 16.83 14.48 -18.43
C SER A 138 15.99 13.64 -19.40
N LYS A 139 15.00 14.27 -20.06
CA LYS A 139 13.96 13.63 -20.88
C LYS A 139 13.09 12.64 -20.11
N GLU A 140 12.97 12.81 -18.80
CA GLU A 140 12.23 11.92 -17.91
C GLU A 140 11.21 12.68 -17.06
N THR A 141 10.25 11.94 -16.50
CA THR A 141 9.35 12.47 -15.47
C THR A 141 10.10 12.60 -14.14
N MET A 142 10.09 13.79 -13.57
CA MET A 142 10.70 14.13 -12.30
C MET A 142 9.64 14.24 -11.20
N VAL A 143 10.02 13.77 -10.01
CA VAL A 143 9.27 14.00 -8.76
C VAL A 143 9.82 15.28 -8.13
N ILE A 144 8.95 16.27 -7.91
CA ILE A 144 9.30 17.53 -7.27
C ILE A 144 8.74 17.53 -5.86
N GLY A 145 9.58 17.79 -4.87
CA GLY A 145 9.18 17.73 -3.47
C GLY A 145 10.15 18.41 -2.53
N LYS A 146 9.80 18.40 -1.25
CA LYS A 146 10.61 18.93 -0.16
C LYS A 146 11.31 17.79 0.54
N GLN A 147 12.63 17.89 0.69
CA GLN A 147 13.40 16.90 1.44
C GLN A 147 13.25 17.14 2.95
N TYR A 148 12.99 16.08 3.71
CA TYR A 148 12.99 16.12 5.16
C TYR A 148 14.42 16.21 5.70
N SER A 149 14.66 17.14 6.62
CA SER A 149 15.97 17.36 7.24
C SER A 149 16.16 16.55 8.53
N THR A 150 15.07 16.32 9.26
CA THR A 150 15.05 15.58 10.51
C THR A 150 14.38 14.24 10.28
N ILE A 151 15.08 13.15 10.55
CA ILE A 151 14.58 11.79 10.43
C ILE A 151 14.96 11.10 11.74
N GLU A 152 13.96 10.61 12.47
CA GLU A 152 14.17 9.95 13.76
C GLU A 152 13.56 8.54 13.77
N ASN A 153 13.85 7.79 14.82
CA ASN A 153 13.23 6.50 15.05
C ASN A 153 11.79 6.72 15.56
N PHE A 154 10.83 6.01 14.96
CA PHE A 154 9.44 6.00 15.42
C PHE A 154 9.29 5.26 16.76
N PHE A 155 10.13 4.25 17.00
CA PHE A 155 10.27 3.57 18.30
C PHE A 155 11.70 3.08 18.48
N ASN A 156 12.12 2.91 19.73
CA ASN A 156 13.45 2.40 20.10
C ASN A 156 13.42 1.03 20.80
N THR A 157 12.24 0.50 21.10
CA THR A 157 12.05 -0.79 21.79
C THR A 157 11.12 -1.68 20.98
N PRO A 158 11.43 -2.98 20.79
CA PRO A 158 12.60 -3.72 21.31
C PRO A 158 13.92 -3.42 20.58
N CYS A 159 13.86 -2.73 19.44
CA CYS A 159 15.00 -2.23 18.69
C CYS A 159 14.64 -0.91 18.00
N ASP A 160 15.64 -0.20 17.50
CA ASP A 160 15.43 1.01 16.71
C ASP A 160 14.63 0.71 15.44
N SER A 161 13.56 1.47 15.23
CA SER A 161 12.65 1.28 14.10
C SER A 161 13.34 1.46 12.74
N SER A 162 14.46 2.20 12.68
CA SER A 162 15.29 2.33 11.48
C SER A 162 15.80 0.99 10.96
N VAL A 163 16.02 0.00 11.85
CA VAL A 163 16.47 -1.35 11.47
C VAL A 163 15.44 -2.03 10.56
N VAL A 164 14.16 -1.74 10.76
CA VAL A 164 13.05 -2.25 9.95
C VAL A 164 12.53 -1.22 8.94
N ASN A 165 13.33 -0.20 8.61
CA ASN A 165 12.99 0.91 7.70
C ASN A 165 11.71 1.70 8.08
N VAL A 166 11.41 1.80 9.37
CA VAL A 166 10.34 2.64 9.89
C VAL A 166 10.93 3.89 10.52
N HIS A 167 10.49 5.06 10.06
CA HIS A 167 11.04 6.35 10.47
C HIS A 167 9.92 7.35 10.75
N ILE A 168 10.17 8.32 11.62
CA ILE A 168 9.37 9.53 11.76
C ILE A 168 10.09 10.68 11.04
N VAL A 169 9.34 11.40 10.20
CA VAL A 169 9.81 12.49 9.34
C VAL A 169 8.98 13.75 9.57
#